data_AF-A0A8S8XJ76-F1
#
_entry.id   AF-A0A8S8XJ76-F1
#
_cell.length_a   1.000
_cell.length_b   1.000
_cell.length_c   1.000
_cell.angle_alpha   90.00
_cell.angle_beta   90.00
_cell.angle_gamma   90.00
#
_symmetry.space_group_name_H-M   'P 1'
#
loop_
_entity.id
_entity.type
_entity.pdbx_description
1 polymer ?
#
loop_
_entity_poly.entity_id
_entity_poly.type
_entity_poly.pdbx_seq_one_letter_code
_entity_poly.pdbx_strand_id
1 'polypeptide(L)'
;MAEYTNGCRIDLGKVPLKQEGLSSWEILVSESQERMTVAVRESDVAAFEALADLHEVEATWVADFTDTGQFHVVHGEDTVASLPIEFLHDGVPQLRLESEWSPPNNPEFTPPSGSNHSALLLRMLSRPNIASKETWVRQYDHEVIAQTAIKPFVGVERDGPGDAGLLAPVHGSTHGLVVSNGISPRYSDIDAGAMAAAAVDEAVRNAVCTGVDLPRLRDWTTSAGQTQSRARKLQMGNLSLHN
;
A
#
# COMPACT_ATOMS: atom_id res chain seq x y z
N MET A 1 -1.52 17.82 -0.33
CA MET A 1 -0.55 18.83 -0.82
C MET A 1 -0.85 20.20 -0.24
N ALA A 2 -2.06 20.73 -0.40
CA ALA A 2 -2.46 22.04 0.15
C ALA A 2 -2.44 22.14 1.69
N GLU A 3 -2.47 21.02 2.42
CA GLU A 3 -2.27 20.98 3.87
C GLU A 3 -0.90 21.56 4.29
N TYR A 4 0.15 21.33 3.50
CA TYR A 4 1.49 21.82 3.81
C TYR A 4 1.64 23.34 3.63
N THR A 5 0.94 23.90 2.63
CA THR A 5 0.98 25.33 2.32
C THR A 5 -0.12 26.12 3.03
N ASN A 6 -1.10 25.42 3.61
CA ASN A 6 -2.30 25.98 4.21
C ASN A 6 -3.17 26.73 3.18
N GLY A 7 -3.40 26.15 2.01
CA GLY A 7 -4.30 26.72 1.01
C GLY A 7 -3.96 26.36 -0.43
N CYS A 8 -4.96 26.45 -1.29
CA CYS A 8 -4.79 26.36 -2.74
C CYS A 8 -5.93 27.05 -3.48
N ARG A 9 -5.64 27.51 -4.70
CA ARG A 9 -6.61 27.96 -5.69
C ARG A 9 -6.55 27.09 -6.92
N ILE A 10 -7.62 26.37 -7.23
CA ILE A 10 -7.72 25.46 -8.38
C ILE A 10 -8.67 26.07 -9.41
N ASP A 11 -8.28 26.08 -10.69
CA ASP A 11 -9.12 26.51 -11.81
C ASP A 11 -9.54 25.32 -12.67
N LEU A 12 -10.80 24.91 -12.52
CA LEU A 12 -11.38 23.79 -13.26
C LEU A 12 -11.49 24.08 -14.76
N GLY A 13 -11.54 25.34 -15.18
CA GLY A 13 -11.58 25.71 -16.59
C GLY A 13 -10.29 25.38 -17.35
N LYS A 14 -9.18 25.16 -16.62
CA LYS A 14 -7.89 24.75 -17.19
C LYS A 14 -7.71 23.23 -17.22
N VAL A 15 -8.59 22.46 -16.59
CA VAL A 15 -8.44 21.00 -16.52
C VAL A 15 -8.76 20.39 -17.88
N PRO A 16 -7.87 19.61 -18.49
CA PRO A 16 -8.17 18.94 -19.76
C PRO A 16 -9.28 17.91 -19.56
N LEU A 17 -10.35 18.01 -20.37
CA LEU A 17 -11.52 17.15 -20.28
C LEU A 17 -11.56 16.16 -21.43
N LYS A 18 -11.81 14.88 -21.13
CA LYS A 18 -12.05 13.83 -22.14
C LYS A 18 -13.46 13.88 -22.73
N GLN A 19 -14.40 14.47 -22.01
CA GLN A 19 -15.81 14.59 -22.39
C GLN A 19 -16.27 16.02 -22.13
N GLU A 20 -16.92 16.61 -23.13
CA GLU A 20 -17.54 17.92 -23.00
C GLU A 20 -18.83 17.85 -22.16
N GLY A 21 -19.21 18.96 -21.53
CA GLY A 21 -20.49 19.10 -20.83
C GLY A 21 -20.51 18.60 -19.38
N LEU A 22 -19.36 18.25 -18.80
CA LEU A 22 -19.26 17.91 -17.38
C LEU A 22 -19.52 19.15 -16.51
N SER A 23 -20.31 18.96 -15.46
CA SER A 23 -20.56 19.99 -14.45
C SER A 23 -19.31 20.22 -13.61
N SER A 24 -19.12 21.44 -13.07
CA SER A 24 -17.93 21.78 -12.27
C SER A 24 -17.68 20.82 -11.09
N TRP A 25 -18.73 20.33 -10.43
CA TRP A 25 -18.58 19.37 -9.33
C TRP A 25 -18.10 18.00 -9.84
N GLU A 26 -18.55 17.55 -11.02
CA GLU A 26 -18.14 16.28 -11.64
C GLU A 26 -16.66 16.31 -12.01
N ILE A 27 -16.18 17.44 -12.52
CA ILE A 27 -14.75 17.66 -12.80
C ILE A 27 -13.94 17.56 -11.51
N LEU A 28 -14.40 18.20 -10.44
CA LEU A 28 -13.69 18.28 -9.16
C LEU A 28 -13.57 16.92 -8.45
N VAL A 29 -14.63 16.11 -8.42
CA VAL A 29 -14.65 14.82 -7.70
C VAL A 29 -14.36 13.62 -8.60
N SER A 30 -14.08 13.85 -9.89
CA SER A 30 -13.77 12.78 -10.83
C SER A 30 -12.61 11.93 -10.31
N GLU A 31 -12.76 10.60 -10.33
CA GLU A 31 -11.72 9.59 -10.06
C GLU A 31 -11.24 8.93 -11.35
N SER A 32 -11.18 9.69 -12.46
CA SER A 32 -10.58 9.18 -13.69
C SER A 32 -9.13 8.77 -13.46
N GLN A 33 -8.77 7.63 -14.06
CA GLN A 33 -7.46 6.98 -13.92
C GLN A 33 -6.36 7.73 -14.68
N GLU A 34 -5.11 7.36 -14.39
CA GLU A 34 -3.90 7.86 -15.08
C GLU A 34 -3.67 9.37 -14.95
N ARG A 35 -4.14 9.98 -13.85
CA ARG A 35 -3.85 11.37 -13.50
C ARG A 35 -2.87 11.43 -12.34
N MET A 36 -1.92 12.35 -12.43
CA MET A 36 -0.99 12.67 -11.36
C MET A 36 -1.01 14.17 -11.08
N THR A 37 -0.82 14.55 -9.82
CA THR A 37 -0.64 15.95 -9.42
C THR A 37 0.79 16.11 -8.93
N VAL A 38 1.49 17.11 -9.48
CA VAL A 38 2.87 17.44 -9.14
C VAL A 38 2.96 18.91 -8.77
N ALA A 39 3.72 19.22 -7.73
CA ALA A 39 4.08 20.60 -7.39
C ALA A 39 5.46 20.90 -7.98
N VAL A 40 5.54 21.98 -8.76
CA VAL A 40 6.78 22.43 -9.39
C VAL A 40 7.09 23.84 -8.87
N ARG A 41 8.36 24.12 -8.57
CA ARG A 41 8.78 25.49 -8.25
C ARG A 41 8.73 26.34 -9.50
N GLU A 42 8.39 27.62 -9.36
CA GLU A 42 8.30 28.56 -10.48
C GLU A 42 9.58 28.58 -11.35
N SER A 43 10.76 28.51 -10.72
CA SER A 43 12.05 28.47 -11.42
C SER A 43 12.25 27.23 -12.30
N ASP A 44 11.54 26.14 -12.01
CA ASP A 44 11.75 24.83 -12.60
C ASP A 44 10.66 24.47 -13.63
N VAL A 45 9.64 25.34 -13.81
CA VAL A 45 8.49 25.10 -14.70
C VAL A 45 8.94 24.83 -16.13
N ALA A 46 9.81 25.68 -16.70
CA ALA A 46 10.28 25.51 -18.07
C ALA A 46 11.05 24.21 -18.27
N ALA A 47 11.83 23.77 -17.27
CA ALA A 47 12.55 22.51 -17.33
C ALA A 47 11.61 21.30 -17.22
N PHE A 48 10.55 21.43 -16.41
CA PHE A 48 9.51 20.40 -16.27
C PHE A 48 8.68 20.26 -17.54
N GLU A 49 8.23 21.36 -18.14
CA GLU A 49 7.48 21.35 -19.41
C GLU A 49 8.30 20.72 -20.53
N ALA A 50 9.58 21.09 -20.66
CA ALA A 50 10.47 20.47 -21.64
C ALA A 50 10.63 18.95 -21.44
N LEU A 51 10.61 18.47 -20.18
CA LEU A 51 10.67 17.05 -19.88
C LEU A 51 9.34 16.34 -20.17
N ALA A 52 8.21 16.99 -19.86
CA ALA A 52 6.88 16.48 -20.18
C ALA A 52 6.70 16.32 -21.69
N ASP A 53 7.11 17.33 -22.47
CA ASP A 53 7.09 17.31 -23.94
C ASP A 53 7.98 16.20 -24.49
N LEU A 54 9.20 16.03 -23.95
CA LEU A 54 10.12 14.97 -24.35
C LEU A 54 9.52 13.57 -24.18
N HIS A 55 8.69 13.38 -23.15
CA HIS A 55 8.03 12.11 -22.85
C HIS A 55 6.59 12.02 -23.40
N GLU A 56 6.15 13.02 -24.18
CA GLU A 56 4.80 13.08 -24.75
C GLU A 56 3.68 13.00 -23.68
N VAL A 57 3.92 13.58 -22.51
CA VAL A 57 2.97 13.62 -21.39
C VAL A 57 2.29 14.99 -21.34
N GLU A 58 0.96 15.01 -21.40
CA GLU A 58 0.18 16.25 -21.21
C GLU A 58 0.31 16.75 -19.77
N ALA A 59 0.89 17.94 -19.61
CA ALA A 59 1.03 18.63 -18.33
C ALA A 59 0.35 19.99 -18.39
N THR A 60 -0.61 20.21 -17.50
CA THR A 60 -1.38 21.46 -17.46
C THR A 60 -1.32 22.10 -16.09
N TRP A 61 -0.99 23.39 -16.05
CA TRP A 61 -1.03 24.17 -14.82
C TRP A 61 -2.48 24.53 -14.46
N VAL A 62 -3.03 23.80 -13.49
CA VAL A 62 -4.44 23.93 -13.07
C VAL A 62 -4.63 24.60 -11.71
N ALA A 63 -3.57 24.74 -10.90
CA ALA A 63 -3.70 25.21 -9.52
C ALA A 63 -2.46 25.95 -9.01
N ASP A 64 -2.69 26.84 -8.05
CA ASP A 64 -1.68 27.57 -7.29
C ASP A 64 -1.79 27.22 -5.81
N PHE A 65 -0.64 27.09 -5.14
CA PHE A 65 -0.63 27.01 -3.68
C PHE A 65 -0.74 28.40 -3.06
N THR A 66 -1.51 28.49 -1.99
CA THR A 66 -1.71 29.73 -1.23
C THR A 66 -1.52 29.44 0.27
N ASP A 67 -1.46 30.51 1.07
CA ASP A 67 -1.38 30.47 2.54
C ASP A 67 -2.66 30.98 3.23
N THR A 68 -3.74 31.10 2.46
CA THR A 68 -5.01 31.74 2.85
C THR A 68 -5.87 30.95 3.83
N GLY A 69 -5.51 29.70 4.11
CA GLY A 69 -6.31 28.74 4.88
C GLY A 69 -7.49 28.14 4.12
N GLN A 70 -7.60 28.38 2.81
CA GLN A 70 -8.78 28.03 2.01
C GLN A 70 -8.45 27.02 0.90
N PHE A 71 -9.33 26.05 0.75
CA PHE A 71 -9.51 25.24 -0.46
C PHE A 71 -10.45 25.99 -1.39
N HIS A 72 -9.89 26.78 -2.32
CA HIS A 72 -10.66 27.59 -3.25
C HIS A 72 -10.65 26.95 -4.64
N VAL A 73 -11.83 26.61 -5.15
CA VAL A 73 -12.01 26.05 -6.49
C VAL A 73 -12.87 27.00 -7.30
N VAL A 74 -12.37 27.39 -8.46
CA VAL A 74 -13.06 28.23 -9.42
C VAL A 74 -13.27 27.50 -10.73
N HIS A 75 -14.23 27.95 -11.52
CA HIS A 75 -14.37 27.60 -12.93
C HIS A 75 -14.48 28.91 -13.71
N GLY A 76 -13.35 29.37 -14.27
CA GLY A 76 -13.27 30.73 -14.82
C GLY A 76 -13.41 31.78 -13.69
N GLU A 77 -14.44 32.62 -13.78
CA GLU A 77 -14.71 33.67 -12.78
C GLU A 77 -15.58 33.18 -11.61
N ASP A 78 -16.27 32.05 -11.77
CA ASP A 78 -17.23 31.56 -10.78
C ASP A 78 -16.54 30.73 -9.68
N THR A 79 -16.85 31.02 -8.42
CA THR A 79 -16.41 30.19 -7.30
C THR A 79 -17.33 28.98 -7.17
N VAL A 80 -16.76 27.79 -7.35
CA VAL A 80 -17.45 26.49 -7.28
C VAL A 80 -17.44 25.94 -5.86
N ALA A 81 -16.30 26.03 -5.17
CA ALA A 81 -16.15 25.64 -3.77
C ALA A 81 -15.16 26.56 -3.06
N SER A 82 -15.45 26.90 -1.80
CA SER A 82 -14.53 27.60 -0.92
C SER A 82 -14.74 27.07 0.49
N LEU A 83 -13.79 26.28 0.98
CA LEU A 83 -13.87 25.64 2.30
C LEU A 83 -12.56 25.84 3.07
N PRO A 84 -12.58 26.07 4.39
CA PRO A 84 -11.38 26.05 5.20
C PRO A 84 -10.66 24.70 5.12
N ILE A 85 -9.34 24.70 4.96
CA ILE A 85 -8.52 23.48 4.90
C ILE A 85 -8.66 22.66 6.19
N GLU A 86 -8.71 23.34 7.35
CA GLU A 86 -8.94 22.71 8.67
C GLU A 86 -10.26 21.93 8.69
N PHE A 87 -11.33 22.46 8.12
CA PHE A 87 -12.62 21.76 8.07
C PHE A 87 -12.55 20.52 7.16
N LEU A 88 -11.82 20.57 6.06
CA LEU A 88 -11.69 19.44 5.14
C LEU A 88 -10.93 18.26 5.77
N HIS A 89 -9.93 18.53 6.60
CA HIS A 89 -9.08 17.50 7.22
C HIS A 89 -9.57 17.08 8.61
N ASP A 90 -10.00 18.03 9.44
CA ASP A 90 -10.33 17.82 10.86
C ASP A 90 -11.81 18.07 11.18
N GLY A 91 -12.64 18.38 10.18
CA GLY A 91 -14.06 18.70 10.39
C GLY A 91 -14.94 17.51 10.77
N VAL A 92 -14.46 16.28 10.59
CA VAL A 92 -15.21 15.07 10.96
C VAL A 92 -14.67 14.53 12.28
N PRO A 93 -15.50 14.47 13.35
CA PRO A 93 -15.05 13.90 14.62
C PRO A 93 -14.73 12.42 14.45
N GLN A 94 -13.67 11.97 15.12
CA GLN A 94 -13.26 10.57 15.06
C GLN A 94 -14.34 9.67 15.66
N LEU A 95 -14.81 8.71 14.86
CA LEU A 95 -15.78 7.69 15.30
C LEU A 95 -15.16 6.84 16.41
N ARG A 96 -15.78 6.85 17.58
CA ARG A 96 -15.42 5.97 18.70
C ARG A 96 -16.40 4.80 18.73
N LEU A 97 -15.87 3.60 18.50
CA LEU A 97 -16.63 2.37 18.57
C LEU A 97 -16.30 1.65 19.87
N GLU A 98 -17.33 1.20 20.57
CA GLU A 98 -17.20 0.28 21.70
C GLU A 98 -17.37 -1.14 21.16
N SER A 99 -16.44 -2.03 21.51
CA SER A 99 -16.50 -3.43 21.11
C SER A 99 -16.26 -4.34 22.31
N GLU A 100 -16.93 -5.48 22.30
CA GLU A 100 -16.75 -6.56 23.27
C GLU A 100 -16.26 -7.79 22.51
N TRP A 101 -15.21 -8.44 23.04
CA TRP A 101 -14.68 -9.66 22.46
C TRP A 101 -15.28 -10.89 23.15
N SER A 102 -15.87 -11.77 22.34
CA SER A 102 -16.36 -13.07 22.79
C SER A 102 -15.48 -14.17 22.20
N PRO A 103 -14.78 -14.96 23.04
CA PRO A 103 -13.98 -16.08 22.55
C PRO A 103 -14.83 -17.10 21.79
N PRO A 104 -14.42 -17.55 20.60
CA PRO A 104 -15.15 -18.59 19.88
C PRO A 104 -15.03 -19.95 20.57
N ASN A 105 -16.09 -20.74 20.51
CA ASN A 105 -16.08 -22.11 20.99
C ASN A 105 -15.48 -23.04 19.92
N ASN A 106 -14.24 -23.48 20.13
CA ASN A 106 -13.52 -24.36 19.22
C ASN A 106 -13.42 -25.77 19.83
N PRO A 107 -14.29 -26.73 19.44
CA PRO A 107 -14.21 -28.08 19.96
C PRO A 107 -12.89 -28.74 19.56
N GLU A 108 -12.30 -29.53 20.45
CA GLU A 108 -11.06 -30.25 20.18
C GLU A 108 -11.23 -31.21 19.00
N PHE A 109 -10.39 -31.05 17.98
CA PHE A 109 -10.42 -31.92 16.82
C PHE A 109 -9.71 -33.25 17.14
N THR A 110 -10.46 -34.34 17.16
CA THR A 110 -9.89 -35.69 17.26
C THR A 110 -9.73 -36.30 15.87
N PRO A 111 -8.50 -36.59 15.40
CA PRO A 111 -8.30 -37.17 14.09
C PRO A 111 -8.87 -38.60 14.03
N PRO A 112 -9.57 -38.98 12.95
CA PRO A 112 -10.13 -40.33 12.83
C PRO A 112 -9.04 -41.39 12.67
N SER A 113 -9.16 -42.50 13.42
CA SER A 113 -8.29 -43.66 13.28
C SER A 113 -8.55 -44.39 11.95
N GLY A 114 -7.49 -44.78 11.25
CA GLY A 114 -7.60 -45.49 9.96
C GLY A 114 -7.81 -44.60 8.73
N SER A 115 -7.55 -43.29 8.85
CA SER A 115 -7.63 -42.36 7.72
C SER A 115 -6.65 -42.71 6.60
N ASN A 116 -7.12 -42.69 5.35
CA ASN A 116 -6.25 -42.84 4.19
C ASN A 116 -5.51 -41.52 3.93
N HIS A 117 -4.28 -41.41 4.43
CA HIS A 117 -3.45 -40.21 4.29
C HIS A 117 -3.15 -39.85 2.83
N SER A 118 -3.01 -40.83 1.93
CA SER A 118 -2.80 -40.58 0.50
C SER A 118 -4.01 -39.87 -0.12
N ALA A 119 -5.22 -40.33 0.18
CA ALA A 119 -6.44 -39.69 -0.28
C ALA A 119 -6.63 -38.28 0.31
N LEU A 120 -6.28 -38.10 1.59
CA LEU A 120 -6.32 -36.79 2.25
C LEU A 120 -5.33 -35.80 1.63
N LEU A 121 -4.09 -36.22 1.36
CA LEU A 121 -3.08 -35.40 0.72
C LEU A 121 -3.52 -34.97 -0.69
N LEU A 122 -4.01 -35.90 -1.51
CA LEU A 122 -4.53 -35.57 -2.85
C LEU A 122 -5.70 -34.59 -2.78
N ARG A 123 -6.57 -34.73 -1.78
CA ARG A 123 -7.65 -33.77 -1.52
C ARG A 123 -7.13 -32.41 -1.06
N MET A 124 -6.04 -32.35 -0.28
CA MET A 124 -5.44 -31.08 0.12
C MET A 124 -4.81 -30.37 -1.06
N LEU A 125 -4.03 -31.08 -1.88
CA LEU A 125 -3.38 -30.55 -3.08
C LEU A 125 -4.38 -30.05 -4.14
N SER A 126 -5.60 -30.59 -4.17
CA SER A 126 -6.65 -30.10 -5.07
C SER A 126 -7.39 -28.86 -4.57
N ARG A 127 -7.16 -28.42 -3.32
CA ARG A 127 -7.81 -27.20 -2.80
C ARG A 127 -7.24 -25.98 -3.50
N PRO A 128 -8.06 -25.03 -3.98
CA PRO A 128 -7.58 -23.81 -4.63
C PRO A 128 -6.58 -23.00 -3.80
N ASN A 129 -6.63 -23.07 -2.46
CA ASN A 129 -5.68 -22.40 -1.59
C ASN A 129 -4.27 -23.01 -1.64
N ILE A 130 -4.15 -24.30 -1.93
CA ILE A 130 -2.87 -25.06 -1.93
C ILE A 130 -2.40 -25.38 -3.35
N ALA A 131 -3.33 -25.66 -4.26
CA ALA A 131 -3.04 -26.05 -5.64
C ALA A 131 -2.12 -25.05 -6.36
N SER A 132 -1.41 -25.51 -7.39
CA SER A 132 -0.48 -24.67 -8.16
C SER A 132 -1.17 -23.41 -8.69
N LYS A 133 -0.47 -22.28 -8.58
CA LYS A 133 -0.90 -20.96 -9.11
C LYS A 133 -0.26 -20.64 -10.46
N GLU A 134 0.41 -21.60 -11.07
CA GLU A 134 1.19 -21.44 -12.30
C GLU A 134 0.43 -20.78 -13.43
N THR A 135 -0.80 -21.22 -13.70
CA THR A 135 -1.62 -20.65 -14.78
C THR A 135 -1.83 -19.15 -14.62
N TRP A 136 -1.99 -18.65 -13.39
CA TRP A 136 -2.18 -17.22 -13.13
C TRP A 136 -0.86 -16.48 -13.14
N VAL A 137 0.16 -17.03 -12.50
CA VAL A 137 1.47 -16.38 -12.36
C VAL A 137 2.14 -16.24 -13.73
N ARG A 138 2.11 -17.25 -14.60
CA ARG A 138 2.75 -17.19 -15.93
C ARG A 138 2.09 -16.25 -16.94
N GLN A 139 0.89 -15.74 -16.67
CA GLN A 139 0.25 -14.75 -17.52
C GLN A 139 0.90 -13.36 -17.41
N TYR A 140 1.59 -13.10 -16.30
CA TYR A 140 2.31 -11.84 -16.08
C TYR A 140 3.77 -11.97 -16.51
N ASP A 141 4.33 -10.88 -17.01
CA ASP A 141 5.76 -10.76 -17.28
C ASP A 141 6.51 -10.54 -15.96
N HIS A 142 7.58 -11.31 -15.75
CA HIS A 142 8.42 -11.27 -14.54
C HIS A 142 9.83 -10.76 -14.82
N GLU A 143 10.13 -10.37 -16.05
CA GLU A 143 11.48 -10.04 -16.54
C GLU A 143 11.59 -8.62 -17.09
N VAL A 144 10.51 -7.83 -17.07
CA VAL A 144 10.56 -6.40 -17.43
C VAL A 144 11.68 -5.69 -16.65
N ILE A 145 12.56 -5.00 -17.38
CA ILE A 145 13.77 -4.31 -16.88
C ILE A 145 14.90 -5.26 -16.42
N ALA A 146 14.72 -6.59 -16.53
CA ALA A 146 15.71 -7.63 -16.19
C ALA A 146 16.24 -7.57 -14.75
N GLN A 147 15.45 -7.02 -13.83
CA GLN A 147 15.84 -6.81 -12.42
C GLN A 147 15.38 -7.93 -11.49
N THR A 148 14.68 -8.95 -11.97
CA THR A 148 14.20 -10.06 -11.12
C THR A 148 15.26 -11.15 -10.99
N ALA A 149 15.83 -11.29 -9.79
CA ALA A 149 16.86 -12.28 -9.50
C ALA A 149 16.27 -13.64 -9.07
N ILE A 150 15.24 -13.63 -8.20
CA ILE A 150 14.45 -14.84 -7.89
C ILE A 150 13.09 -14.68 -8.54
N LYS A 151 12.80 -15.58 -9.49
CA LYS A 151 11.54 -15.64 -10.22
C LYS A 151 10.48 -16.38 -9.40
N PRO A 152 9.18 -16.17 -9.70
CA PRO A 152 8.10 -16.89 -9.01
C PRO A 152 8.19 -18.41 -9.12
N PHE A 153 8.81 -18.93 -10.19
CA PHE A 153 9.14 -20.34 -10.33
C PHE A 153 10.64 -20.55 -10.44
N VAL A 154 11.14 -21.47 -9.61
CA VAL A 154 12.54 -21.87 -9.45
C VAL A 154 12.71 -23.35 -9.77
N GLY A 155 13.94 -23.86 -9.68
CA GLY A 155 14.28 -25.23 -10.06
C GLY A 155 14.77 -25.34 -11.50
N VAL A 156 15.26 -26.53 -11.87
CA VAL A 156 15.84 -26.81 -13.19
C VAL A 156 14.81 -26.60 -14.30
N GLU A 157 13.59 -27.11 -14.07
CA GLU A 157 12.46 -27.03 -15.00
C GLU A 157 11.59 -25.78 -14.78
N ARG A 158 11.93 -24.93 -13.81
CA ARG A 158 11.15 -23.73 -13.42
C ARG A 158 9.68 -24.08 -13.08
N ASP A 159 9.51 -25.11 -12.29
CA ASP A 159 8.23 -25.72 -11.90
C ASP A 159 7.98 -25.65 -10.37
N GLY A 160 9.00 -25.36 -9.59
CA GLY A 160 8.89 -25.17 -8.14
C GLY A 160 8.48 -23.74 -7.79
N PRO A 161 7.43 -23.50 -6.99
CA PRO A 161 7.11 -22.14 -6.54
C PRO A 161 8.20 -21.60 -5.61
N GLY A 162 8.59 -20.34 -5.81
CA GLY A 162 9.45 -19.61 -4.87
C GLY A 162 8.65 -19.00 -3.73
N ASP A 163 9.27 -18.91 -2.54
CA ASP A 163 8.61 -18.38 -1.33
C ASP A 163 8.52 -16.84 -1.32
N ALA A 164 9.43 -16.15 -2.02
CA ALA A 164 9.43 -14.70 -2.13
C ALA A 164 10.07 -14.23 -3.45
N GLY A 165 9.77 -12.99 -3.85
CA GLY A 165 10.40 -12.34 -4.99
C GLY A 165 11.66 -11.58 -4.56
N LEU A 166 12.75 -11.71 -5.33
CA LEU A 166 13.98 -10.94 -5.14
C LEU A 166 14.24 -10.06 -6.36
N LEU A 167 14.35 -8.76 -6.14
CA LEU A 167 14.68 -7.75 -7.13
C LEU A 167 16.12 -7.26 -6.91
N ALA A 168 16.90 -7.15 -7.97
CA ALA A 168 18.24 -6.59 -8.02
C ALA A 168 18.21 -5.31 -8.89
N PRO A 169 17.77 -4.16 -8.32
CA PRO A 169 17.53 -2.95 -9.11
C PRO A 169 18.81 -2.34 -9.70
N VAL A 170 19.95 -2.55 -9.04
CA VAL A 170 21.25 -2.01 -9.47
C VAL A 170 22.10 -3.13 -10.07
N HIS A 171 22.31 -3.07 -11.38
CA HIS A 171 23.14 -4.03 -12.12
C HIS A 171 24.57 -4.07 -11.54
N GLY A 172 25.06 -5.28 -11.27
CA GLY A 172 26.39 -5.50 -10.69
C GLY A 172 26.51 -5.24 -9.18
N SER A 173 25.44 -4.76 -8.52
CA SER A 173 25.39 -4.67 -7.07
C SER A 173 25.01 -6.01 -6.45
N THR A 174 25.53 -6.27 -5.24
CA THR A 174 25.11 -7.40 -4.41
C THR A 174 23.89 -7.08 -3.53
N HIS A 175 23.32 -5.88 -3.68
CA HIS A 175 22.14 -5.44 -2.93
C HIS A 175 20.87 -5.73 -3.73
N GLY A 176 19.86 -6.25 -3.04
CA GLY A 176 18.55 -6.51 -3.60
C GLY A 176 17.43 -6.20 -2.61
N LEU A 177 16.21 -6.24 -3.12
CA LEU A 177 14.97 -6.04 -2.38
C LEU A 177 14.20 -7.36 -2.41
N VAL A 178 13.81 -7.85 -1.24
CA VAL A 178 12.95 -9.02 -1.12
C VAL A 178 11.54 -8.56 -0.80
N VAL A 179 10.59 -9.13 -1.52
CA VAL A 179 9.15 -8.94 -1.29
C VAL A 179 8.54 -10.29 -0.99
N SER A 180 8.05 -10.45 0.23
CA SER A 180 7.31 -11.62 0.69
C SER A 180 5.95 -11.20 1.21
N ASN A 181 5.04 -12.17 1.30
CA ASN A 181 3.74 -11.98 1.92
C ASN A 181 3.38 -13.21 2.76
N GLY A 182 2.46 -13.01 3.69
CA GLY A 182 1.86 -14.05 4.50
C GLY A 182 0.39 -13.71 4.74
N ILE A 183 -0.48 -14.72 4.68
CA ILE A 183 -1.92 -14.53 4.81
C ILE A 183 -2.55 -15.78 5.42
N SER A 184 -3.08 -15.64 6.63
CA SER A 184 -3.65 -16.75 7.40
C SER A 184 -5.09 -16.47 7.83
N PRO A 185 -6.04 -16.21 6.92
CA PRO A 185 -7.34 -15.62 7.26
C PRO A 185 -8.20 -16.57 8.10
N ARG A 186 -8.05 -17.89 7.93
CA ARG A 186 -8.82 -18.89 8.71
C ARG A 186 -8.46 -18.89 10.20
N TYR A 187 -7.35 -18.27 10.61
CA TYR A 187 -7.04 -18.12 12.02
C TYR A 187 -7.94 -17.09 12.70
N SER A 188 -8.55 -16.15 11.96
CA SER A 188 -9.49 -15.18 12.55
C SER A 188 -10.73 -15.84 13.14
N ASP A 189 -11.11 -17.00 12.62
CA ASP A 189 -12.23 -17.79 13.13
C ASP A 189 -11.96 -18.27 14.58
N ILE A 190 -10.69 -18.28 15.01
CA ILE A 190 -10.22 -18.69 16.34
C ILE A 190 -9.79 -17.46 17.16
N ASP A 191 -8.87 -16.66 16.62
CA ASP A 191 -8.30 -15.49 17.29
C ASP A 191 -7.68 -14.55 16.24
N ALA A 192 -8.18 -13.31 16.17
CA ALA A 192 -7.71 -12.30 15.23
C ALA A 192 -6.28 -11.80 15.53
N GLY A 193 -5.86 -11.79 16.79
CA GLY A 193 -4.50 -11.47 17.20
C GLY A 193 -3.51 -12.56 16.78
N ALA A 194 -3.86 -13.83 17.02
CA ALA A 194 -3.07 -14.96 16.54
C ALA A 194 -3.00 -15.02 15.01
N MET A 195 -4.08 -14.66 14.31
CA MET A 195 -4.11 -14.53 12.86
C MET A 195 -3.09 -13.49 12.36
N ALA A 196 -3.06 -12.30 12.98
CA ALA A 196 -2.11 -11.26 12.63
C ALA A 196 -0.67 -11.71 12.87
N ALA A 197 -0.40 -12.34 14.01
CA ALA A 197 0.93 -12.88 14.32
C ALA A 197 1.37 -13.95 13.31
N ALA A 198 0.47 -14.88 12.93
CA ALA A 198 0.76 -15.92 11.95
C ALA A 198 1.03 -15.36 10.54
N ALA A 199 0.30 -14.33 10.12
CA ALA A 199 0.52 -13.68 8.83
C ALA A 199 1.88 -12.97 8.77
N VAL A 200 2.28 -12.28 9.84
CA VAL A 200 3.60 -11.65 9.94
C VAL A 200 4.71 -12.70 9.98
N ASP A 201 4.54 -13.77 10.77
CA ASP A 201 5.48 -14.89 10.85
C ASP A 201 5.70 -15.56 9.47
N GLU A 202 4.62 -15.83 8.73
CA GLU A 202 4.70 -16.40 7.38
C GLU A 202 5.45 -15.47 6.41
N ALA A 203 5.14 -14.17 6.42
CA ALA A 203 5.83 -13.20 5.57
C ALA A 203 7.34 -13.15 5.89
N VAL A 204 7.71 -13.16 7.17
CA VAL A 204 9.10 -13.16 7.62
C VAL A 204 9.80 -14.46 7.24
N ARG A 205 9.19 -15.63 7.47
CA ARG A 205 9.76 -16.94 7.09
C ARG A 205 10.01 -17.02 5.59
N ASN A 206 9.07 -16.58 4.76
CA ASN A 206 9.21 -16.53 3.32
C ASN A 206 10.41 -15.66 2.88
N ALA A 207 10.61 -14.49 3.51
CA ALA A 207 11.78 -13.67 3.24
C ALA A 207 13.10 -14.34 3.68
N VAL A 208 13.13 -14.95 4.87
CA VAL A 208 14.32 -15.65 5.39
C VAL A 208 14.72 -16.82 4.49
N CYS A 209 13.74 -17.58 3.95
CA CYS A 209 13.99 -18.66 3.00
C CYS A 209 14.72 -18.20 1.73
N THR A 210 14.65 -16.91 1.38
CA THR A 210 15.37 -16.33 0.24
C THR A 210 16.73 -15.71 0.60
N GLY A 211 17.17 -15.85 1.84
CA GLY A 211 18.50 -15.39 2.31
C GLY A 211 18.51 -14.01 2.95
N VAL A 212 17.36 -13.48 3.38
CA VAL A 212 17.30 -12.20 4.11
C VAL A 212 17.66 -12.40 5.57
N ASP A 213 18.61 -11.60 6.07
CA ASP A 213 18.91 -11.48 7.50
C ASP A 213 17.80 -10.71 8.23
N LEU A 214 17.27 -11.27 9.32
CA LEU A 214 16.20 -10.67 10.13
C LEU A 214 16.43 -9.19 10.52
N PRO A 215 17.64 -8.73 10.93
CA PRO A 215 17.87 -7.34 11.29
C PRO A 215 17.70 -6.35 10.11
N ARG A 216 17.67 -6.83 8.87
CA ARG A 216 17.52 -6.02 7.66
C ARG A 216 16.06 -5.94 7.17
N LEU A 217 15.16 -6.73 7.75
CA LEU A 217 13.73 -6.65 7.45
C LEU A 217 13.17 -5.34 8.02
N ARG A 218 12.45 -4.62 7.17
CA ARG A 218 11.63 -3.48 7.59
C ARG A 218 10.17 -3.89 7.45
N ASP A 219 9.47 -3.95 8.57
CA ASP A 219 8.05 -4.27 8.59
C ASP A 219 7.23 -3.03 8.22
N TRP A 220 6.44 -3.14 7.14
CA TRP A 220 5.55 -2.09 6.68
C TRP A 220 4.28 -1.97 7.56
N THR A 221 3.92 -2.99 8.34
CA THR A 221 2.70 -2.97 9.17
C THR A 221 2.76 -1.92 10.28
N THR A 222 3.96 -1.49 10.68
CA THR A 222 4.13 -0.36 11.61
C THR A 222 3.65 0.99 11.04
N SER A 223 3.45 1.13 9.72
CA SER A 223 2.91 2.35 9.11
C SER A 223 1.38 2.45 9.22
N ALA A 224 0.65 1.32 9.17
CA ALA A 224 -0.80 1.29 9.35
C ALA A 224 -1.22 1.52 10.81
N GLY A 225 -0.34 1.20 11.77
CA GLY A 225 -0.53 1.50 13.20
C GLY A 225 0.02 2.86 13.66
N GLN A 226 0.79 3.57 12.82
CA GLN A 226 1.36 4.88 13.20
C GLN A 226 0.35 6.03 13.16
N THR A 227 -0.81 5.85 12.54
CA THR A 227 -1.92 6.82 12.62
C THR A 227 -2.73 6.69 13.93
N GLN A 228 -2.47 5.69 14.78
CA GLN A 228 -3.12 5.55 16.10
C GLN A 228 -2.18 5.73 17.32
N SER A 229 -0.85 5.88 17.15
CA SER A 229 0.10 5.98 18.27
C SER A 229 0.76 7.35 18.49
N ARG A 230 0.21 8.45 17.93
CA ARG A 230 0.62 9.82 18.33
C ARG A 230 0.29 10.18 19.80
N ALA A 231 -0.31 9.27 20.57
CA ALA A 231 -0.46 9.45 22.01
C ALA A 231 0.73 8.83 22.79
N ARG A 232 1.68 9.70 23.15
CA ARG A 232 2.66 9.58 24.25
C ARG A 232 3.88 8.66 24.04
N LYS A 233 4.91 9.20 23.36
CA LYS A 233 6.31 9.02 23.80
C LYS A 233 6.75 10.30 24.52
N LEU A 234 6.63 10.30 25.84
CA LEU A 234 7.35 11.24 26.71
C LEU A 234 8.55 10.48 27.28
N GLN A 235 9.73 10.82 26.80
CA GLN A 235 11.01 10.41 27.34
C GLN A 235 11.47 11.48 28.33
N MET A 236 11.47 11.15 29.62
CA MET A 236 12.27 11.76 30.70
C MET A 236 12.41 10.65 31.74
N GLY A 237 13.53 10.32 32.36
CA GLY A 237 14.81 10.94 32.58
C GLY A 237 15.37 10.22 33.82
N ASN A 238 16.67 9.94 33.86
CA ASN A 238 17.33 9.26 34.98
C ASN A 238 16.92 9.82 36.34
N LEU A 239 16.61 8.94 37.29
CA LEU A 239 16.74 9.21 38.71
C LEU A 239 17.34 7.97 39.39
N SER A 240 18.65 8.06 39.60
CA SER A 240 19.36 7.35 40.66
C SER A 240 18.70 7.64 42.01
N LEU A 241 18.48 6.63 42.83
CA LEU A 241 18.49 6.79 44.29
C LEU A 241 19.16 5.58 44.93
N HIS A 242 20.24 5.87 45.65
CA HIS A 242 20.82 5.03 46.69
C HIS A 242 19.75 4.69 47.74
N ASN A 243 19.60 3.42 48.07
CA ASN A 243 20.15 2.78 49.28
C ASN A 243 19.84 1.28 49.24
#